data_AF-A0A7S3P568-F1
#
_entry.id   AF-A0A7S3P568-F1
#
_cell.length_a   1.000
_cell.length_b   1.000
_cell.length_c   1.000
_cell.angle_alpha   90.00
_cell.angle_beta   90.00
_cell.angle_gamma   90.00
#
_symmetry.space_group_name_H-M   'P 1'
#
loop_
_entity.id
_entity.type
_entity.pdbx_description
1 polymer ?
#
loop_
_entity_poly.entity_id
_entity_poly.type
_entity_poly.pdbx_seq_one_letter_code
_entity_poly.pdbx_strand_id
1 'polypeptide(L)'
;MGKLGEEFETEEQERQVRRILQRNASKSSLFGDDTLSQDLSTDTFWIEGEWDDVENPVLRVLIKALVFIRCLPDARADSTPLKLALRWLQWASLLADVASGIVAVITFNGVTFCCGDPILNFGGIELPWKIIVRILTYTYLILILSEIYPVVKKGIPFNLVNPILGFIVAVAMFFDDGKTEALIMWGIETFAVLCEYGILVAKMQQRDILAKEIKKAGKLTSRKREERIRETALDQDEAETEISRNRQEYYRLKLEQKREKKLLWYLRAASYLNISLVTIFLVFIVIISHAGGLCVNGGSAPNPFNLNQLENCPACTEIDGHCEVCADGVRQCYFPYA
;
A
#
# COMPACT_ATOMS: atom_id res chain seq x y z
N MET A 1 -39.54 6.59 -1.34
CA MET A 1 -39.95 5.34 -0.65
C MET A 1 -39.22 4.08 -1.13
N GLY A 2 -38.68 3.99 -2.35
CA GLY A 2 -38.00 2.77 -2.83
C GLY A 2 -36.68 2.38 -2.13
N LYS A 3 -35.87 3.36 -1.68
CA LYS A 3 -34.54 3.06 -1.06
C LYS A 3 -34.60 2.41 0.33
N LEU A 4 -35.65 2.69 1.12
CA LEU A 4 -35.79 2.10 2.45
C LEU A 4 -36.24 0.62 2.39
N GLY A 5 -36.96 0.23 1.34
CA GLY A 5 -37.37 -1.16 1.13
C GLY A 5 -36.18 -2.08 0.81
N GLU A 6 -35.25 -1.62 -0.03
CA GLU A 6 -34.04 -2.39 -0.37
C GLU A 6 -33.13 -2.58 0.86
N GLU A 7 -32.95 -1.57 1.72
CA GLU A 7 -32.13 -1.73 2.92
C GLU A 7 -32.74 -2.72 3.93
N PHE A 8 -34.06 -2.70 4.10
CA PHE A 8 -34.74 -3.60 5.03
C PHE A 8 -34.71 -5.07 4.55
N GLU A 9 -34.94 -5.32 3.26
CA GLU A 9 -34.78 -6.67 2.67
C GLU A 9 -33.34 -7.19 2.80
N THR A 10 -32.35 -6.30 2.69
CA THR A 10 -30.95 -6.72 2.77
C THR A 10 -30.55 -7.10 4.20
N GLU A 11 -31.04 -6.39 5.22
CA GLU A 11 -30.81 -6.75 6.63
C GLU A 11 -31.50 -8.07 7.00
N GLU A 12 -32.73 -8.26 6.57
CA GLU A 12 -33.49 -9.47 6.90
C GLU A 12 -32.90 -10.70 6.20
N GLN A 13 -32.46 -10.57 4.95
CA GLN A 13 -31.67 -11.58 4.26
C GLN A 13 -30.33 -11.85 4.96
N GLU A 14 -29.61 -10.82 5.44
CA GLU A 14 -28.36 -11.02 6.20
C GLU A 14 -28.62 -11.82 7.50
N ARG A 15 -29.71 -11.52 8.21
CA ARG A 15 -30.11 -12.28 9.40
C ARG A 15 -30.51 -13.71 9.05
N GLN A 16 -31.14 -13.93 7.90
CA GLN A 16 -31.55 -15.26 7.45
C GLN A 16 -30.33 -16.10 7.02
N VAL A 17 -29.38 -15.52 6.29
CA VAL A 17 -28.11 -16.17 5.93
C VAL A 17 -27.28 -16.45 7.19
N ARG A 18 -27.16 -15.52 8.14
CA ARG A 18 -26.49 -15.80 9.43
C ARG A 18 -27.16 -16.92 10.19
N ARG A 19 -28.50 -16.96 10.23
CA ARG A 19 -29.25 -18.06 10.86
C ARG A 19 -28.98 -19.39 10.16
N ILE A 20 -28.93 -19.44 8.82
CA ILE A 20 -28.61 -20.66 8.07
C ILE A 20 -27.17 -21.10 8.34
N LEU A 21 -26.21 -20.17 8.31
CA LEU A 21 -24.80 -20.45 8.61
C LEU A 21 -24.61 -20.92 10.05
N GLN A 22 -25.26 -20.30 11.03
CA GLN A 22 -25.24 -20.74 12.42
C GLN A 22 -25.91 -22.11 12.58
N ARG A 23 -27.02 -22.37 11.87
CA ARG A 23 -27.72 -23.66 11.93
C ARG A 23 -26.86 -24.77 11.32
N ASN A 24 -26.18 -24.49 10.21
CA ASN A 24 -25.23 -25.42 9.58
C ASN A 24 -23.98 -25.62 10.44
N ALA A 25 -23.46 -24.58 11.09
CA ALA A 25 -22.37 -24.69 12.05
C ALA A 25 -22.79 -25.51 13.29
N SER A 26 -24.02 -25.34 13.79
CA SER A 26 -24.54 -26.13 14.91
C SER A 26 -24.88 -27.58 14.53
N LYS A 27 -25.24 -27.85 13.27
CA LYS A 27 -25.38 -29.22 12.76
C LYS A 27 -24.02 -29.89 12.55
N SER A 28 -23.03 -29.11 12.11
CA SER A 28 -21.62 -29.52 12.01
C SER A 28 -20.95 -29.71 13.37
N SER A 29 -21.52 -29.22 14.48
CA SER A 29 -21.03 -29.51 15.83
C SER A 29 -21.77 -30.67 16.51
N LEU A 30 -22.87 -31.15 15.91
CA LEU A 30 -23.68 -32.28 16.41
C LEU A 30 -23.35 -33.59 15.69
N PHE A 31 -22.90 -33.50 14.45
CA PHE A 31 -22.07 -34.52 13.83
C PHE A 31 -20.62 -34.17 14.15
N GLY A 32 -19.97 -34.93 15.03
CA GLY A 32 -18.55 -34.78 15.36
C GLY A 32 -17.67 -35.15 14.17
N ASP A 33 -17.73 -34.33 13.13
CA ASP A 33 -16.88 -34.41 11.95
C ASP A 33 -15.94 -33.20 12.00
N ASP A 34 -14.85 -33.37 12.74
CA ASP A 34 -13.70 -32.46 12.79
C ASP A 34 -13.01 -32.30 11.42
N THR A 35 -13.56 -32.87 10.36
CA THR A 35 -13.02 -32.89 9.00
C THR A 35 -13.32 -31.62 8.21
N LEU A 36 -14.42 -30.89 8.45
CA LEU A 36 -14.77 -29.73 7.61
C LEU A 36 -14.11 -28.40 8.03
N SER A 37 -13.56 -28.32 9.25
CA SER A 37 -12.82 -27.16 9.75
C SER A 37 -11.29 -27.32 9.67
N GLN A 38 -10.78 -28.51 9.32
CA GLN A 38 -9.35 -28.75 9.05
C GLN A 38 -8.96 -28.53 7.58
N ASP A 39 -9.91 -28.56 6.65
CA ASP A 39 -9.66 -28.34 5.21
C ASP A 39 -9.35 -26.88 4.82
N LEU A 40 -9.30 -25.93 5.77
CA LEU A 40 -8.85 -24.57 5.48
C LEU A 40 -7.55 -24.15 6.18
N SER A 41 -6.99 -24.98 7.06
CA SER A 41 -5.79 -24.60 7.84
C SER A 41 -4.58 -25.50 7.68
N THR A 42 -4.71 -26.64 6.98
CA THR A 42 -3.63 -27.64 6.85
C THR A 42 -3.50 -28.23 5.44
N ASP A 43 -3.95 -27.51 4.41
CA ASP A 43 -3.48 -27.77 3.05
C ASP A 43 -2.01 -27.35 2.96
N THR A 44 -1.15 -28.30 3.32
CA THR A 44 0.26 -28.33 2.97
C THR A 44 0.37 -28.10 1.47
N PHE A 45 0.68 -26.84 1.18
CA PHE A 45 0.79 -26.14 -0.08
C PHE A 45 1.99 -26.65 -0.91
N TRP A 46 2.06 -27.96 -1.14
CA TRP A 46 3.04 -28.60 -2.01
C TRP A 46 2.29 -29.44 -3.01
N ILE A 47 1.68 -28.78 -4.01
CA ILE A 47 1.10 -29.48 -5.15
C ILE A 47 2.27 -29.94 -6.03
N GLU A 48 2.67 -31.19 -5.85
CA GLU A 48 3.52 -31.95 -6.77
C GLU A 48 2.76 -32.11 -8.10
N GLY A 49 3.37 -31.78 -9.24
CA GLY A 49 2.78 -32.19 -10.51
C GLY A 49 2.91 -31.26 -11.71
N GLU A 50 3.13 -29.95 -11.55
CA GLU A 50 3.16 -29.04 -12.73
C GLU A 50 4.52 -28.36 -12.96
N TRP A 51 5.39 -28.35 -11.95
CA TRP A 51 6.75 -27.81 -12.05
C TRP A 51 7.82 -28.89 -12.17
N ASP A 52 7.41 -30.15 -12.31
CA ASP A 52 8.34 -31.28 -12.37
C ASP A 52 9.03 -31.42 -13.74
N ASP A 53 8.50 -30.75 -14.76
CA ASP A 53 9.09 -30.67 -16.11
C ASP A 53 10.27 -29.67 -16.20
N VAL A 54 10.52 -28.87 -15.15
CA VAL A 54 11.68 -27.98 -15.11
C VAL A 54 12.95 -28.80 -14.81
N GLU A 55 13.76 -29.06 -15.84
CA GLU A 55 14.98 -29.88 -15.75
C GLU A 55 16.00 -29.33 -14.73
N ASN A 56 16.07 -28.01 -14.56
CA ASN A 56 17.02 -27.40 -13.65
C ASN A 56 16.48 -27.38 -12.19
N PRO A 57 17.12 -28.11 -11.24
CA PRO A 57 16.63 -28.21 -9.87
C PRO A 57 16.67 -26.88 -9.11
N VAL A 58 17.64 -26.00 -9.40
CA VAL A 58 17.75 -24.68 -8.78
C VAL A 58 16.60 -23.79 -9.22
N LEU A 59 16.30 -23.78 -10.53
CA LEU A 59 15.18 -23.01 -11.07
C LEU A 59 13.85 -23.52 -10.51
N ARG A 60 13.68 -24.83 -10.35
CA ARG A 60 12.48 -25.43 -9.73
C ARG A 60 12.28 -24.96 -8.29
N VAL A 61 13.35 -24.94 -7.48
CA VAL A 61 13.31 -24.43 -6.09
C VAL A 61 12.97 -22.93 -6.07
N LEU A 62 13.58 -22.14 -6.96
CA LEU A 62 13.28 -20.71 -7.08
C LEU A 62 11.82 -20.45 -7.47
N ILE A 63 11.27 -21.18 -8.45
CA ILE A 63 9.87 -21.06 -8.85
C ILE A 63 8.96 -21.44 -7.69
N LYS A 64 9.22 -22.57 -7.02
CA LYS A 64 8.44 -22.99 -5.83
C LYS A 64 8.49 -21.92 -4.72
N ALA A 65 9.65 -21.32 -4.47
CA ALA A 65 9.79 -20.23 -3.52
C ALA A 65 9.01 -18.98 -3.95
N LEU A 66 9.07 -18.60 -5.23
CA LEU A 66 8.32 -17.47 -5.80
C LEU A 66 6.80 -17.70 -5.75
N VAL A 67 6.32 -18.93 -5.96
CA VAL A 67 4.91 -19.30 -5.80
C VAL A 67 4.51 -19.26 -4.33
N PHE A 68 5.36 -19.78 -3.43
CA PHE A 68 5.14 -19.76 -1.98
C PHE A 68 5.00 -18.33 -1.43
N ILE A 69 5.89 -17.42 -1.82
CA ILE A 69 5.77 -16.00 -1.47
C ILE A 69 4.70 -15.26 -2.31
N ARG A 70 4.02 -15.96 -3.23
CA ARG A 70 3.00 -15.43 -4.15
C ARG A 70 3.48 -14.37 -5.14
N CYS A 71 4.78 -14.28 -5.41
CA CYS A 71 5.31 -13.56 -6.57
C CYS A 71 4.74 -14.12 -7.88
N LEU A 72 4.73 -15.45 -8.03
CA LEU A 72 4.20 -16.12 -9.21
C LEU A 72 2.79 -16.68 -8.98
N PRO A 73 1.91 -16.62 -10.01
CA PRO A 73 0.61 -17.29 -9.96
C PRO A 73 0.80 -18.79 -9.79
N ASP A 74 -0.11 -19.39 -9.04
CA ASP A 74 -0.21 -20.84 -9.00
C ASP A 74 -0.76 -21.31 -10.34
N ALA A 75 -0.14 -22.33 -10.95
CA ALA A 75 -0.37 -22.71 -12.34
C ALA A 75 -1.83 -23.09 -12.62
N ARG A 76 -2.53 -23.64 -11.62
CA ARG A 76 -3.96 -24.00 -11.70
C ARG A 76 -4.94 -22.85 -11.43
N ALA A 77 -4.49 -21.78 -10.79
CA ALA A 77 -5.38 -20.73 -10.30
C ALA A 77 -5.50 -19.58 -11.31
N ASP A 78 -6.46 -19.67 -12.25
CA ASP A 78 -6.90 -18.63 -13.19
C ASP A 78 -5.98 -17.41 -13.25
N SER A 79 -4.85 -17.58 -13.95
CA SER A 79 -3.77 -16.60 -14.09
C SER A 79 -4.16 -15.50 -15.08
N THR A 80 -5.32 -14.88 -14.85
CA THR A 80 -5.72 -13.70 -15.63
C THR A 80 -4.56 -12.70 -15.60
N PRO A 81 -4.21 -12.08 -16.74
CA PRO A 81 -3.08 -11.14 -16.82
C PRO A 81 -3.19 -10.02 -15.78
N LEU A 82 -4.42 -9.66 -15.40
CA LEU A 82 -4.73 -8.69 -14.35
C LEU A 82 -4.22 -9.12 -12.96
N LYS A 83 -4.42 -10.39 -12.57
CA LYS A 83 -3.92 -10.91 -11.28
C LYS A 83 -2.40 -10.98 -11.26
N LEU A 84 -1.76 -11.31 -12.39
CA LEU A 84 -0.32 -11.31 -12.52
C LEU A 84 0.25 -9.89 -12.38
N ALA A 85 -0.34 -8.93 -13.10
CA ALA A 85 0.04 -7.52 -13.00
C ALA A 85 -0.11 -6.99 -11.56
N LEU A 86 -1.21 -7.33 -10.87
CA LEU A 86 -1.41 -6.95 -9.46
C LEU A 86 -0.29 -7.44 -8.54
N ARG A 87 0.16 -8.69 -8.70
CA ARG A 87 1.25 -9.26 -7.89
C ARG A 87 2.58 -8.56 -8.17
N TRP A 88 2.90 -8.34 -9.44
CA TRP A 88 4.12 -7.63 -9.82
C TRP A 88 4.14 -6.20 -9.31
N LEU A 89 3.04 -5.46 -9.45
CA LEU A 89 2.93 -4.10 -8.92
C LEU A 89 3.07 -4.08 -7.39
N GLN A 90 2.48 -5.05 -6.70
CA GLN A 90 2.58 -5.18 -5.25
C GLN A 90 4.02 -5.44 -4.79
N TRP A 91 4.72 -6.37 -5.43
CA TRP A 91 6.12 -6.64 -5.12
C TRP A 91 7.05 -5.50 -5.53
N ALA A 92 6.80 -4.84 -6.66
CA ALA A 92 7.56 -3.68 -7.09
C ALA A 92 7.45 -2.52 -6.08
N SER A 93 6.25 -2.25 -5.57
CA SER A 93 6.02 -1.27 -4.50
C SER A 93 6.81 -1.63 -3.25
N LEU A 94 6.68 -2.86 -2.76
CA LEU A 94 7.35 -3.31 -1.54
C LEU A 94 8.88 -3.28 -1.66
N LEU A 95 9.42 -3.68 -2.82
CA LEU A 95 10.86 -3.61 -3.09
C LEU A 95 11.35 -2.17 -3.17
N ALA A 96 10.55 -1.25 -3.71
CA ALA A 96 10.86 0.17 -3.70
C ALA A 96 10.89 0.73 -2.27
N ASP A 97 9.94 0.36 -1.40
CA ASP A 97 9.95 0.79 0.00
C ASP A 97 11.17 0.26 0.76
N VAL A 98 11.52 -1.02 0.57
CA VAL A 98 12.74 -1.61 1.13
C VAL A 98 13.99 -0.88 0.62
N ALA A 99 14.05 -0.59 -0.69
CA ALA A 99 15.17 0.14 -1.28
C ALA A 99 15.28 1.56 -0.70
N SER A 100 14.17 2.29 -0.56
CA SER A 100 14.10 3.60 0.09
C SER A 100 14.63 3.52 1.53
N GLY A 101 14.16 2.55 2.33
CA GLY A 101 14.61 2.35 3.70
C GLY A 101 16.10 2.00 3.81
N ILE A 102 16.63 1.19 2.89
CA ILE A 102 18.07 0.86 2.84
C ILE A 102 18.90 2.10 2.48
N VAL A 103 18.49 2.85 1.45
CA VAL A 103 19.15 4.11 1.06
C VAL A 103 19.19 5.03 2.27
N ALA A 104 18.04 5.26 2.92
CA ALA A 104 17.96 6.11 4.10
C ALA A 104 18.92 5.69 5.24
N VAL A 105 19.05 4.39 5.52
CA VAL A 105 19.99 3.91 6.55
C VAL A 105 21.45 4.13 6.17
N ILE A 106 21.80 3.91 4.90
CA ILE A 106 23.18 3.98 4.43
C ILE A 106 23.64 5.44 4.30
N THR A 107 22.77 6.31 3.80
CA THR A 107 23.14 7.68 3.43
C THR A 107 22.96 8.68 4.55
N PHE A 108 22.08 8.43 5.53
CA PHE A 108 21.83 9.39 6.61
C PHE A 108 22.96 9.41 7.64
N ASN A 109 23.80 10.44 7.58
CA ASN A 109 24.97 10.60 8.44
C ASN A 109 24.69 11.55 9.62
N GLY A 110 23.75 12.48 9.46
CA GLY A 110 23.36 13.37 10.53
C GLY A 110 22.40 14.47 10.09
N VAL A 111 22.51 15.60 10.78
CA VAL A 111 21.89 16.85 10.35
C VAL A 111 23.04 17.81 10.22
N THR A 112 23.06 18.62 9.16
CA THR A 112 24.08 19.63 9.00
C THR A 112 23.95 20.67 10.13
N PHE A 113 25.10 21.08 10.69
CA PHE A 113 25.19 22.04 11.78
C PHE A 113 25.71 23.38 11.26
N CYS A 114 25.24 24.45 11.90
CA CYS A 114 25.63 25.83 11.70
C CYS A 114 26.01 26.43 13.08
N CYS A 115 27.30 26.60 13.33
CA CYS A 115 27.94 27.16 14.51
C CYS A 115 27.59 26.41 15.79
N GLY A 116 27.51 25.09 15.67
CA GLY A 116 27.08 24.19 16.74
C GLY A 116 25.57 23.96 16.80
N ASP A 117 24.77 24.75 16.08
CA ASP A 117 23.31 24.61 16.08
C ASP A 117 22.81 23.82 14.85
N PRO A 118 21.89 22.85 15.03
CA PRO A 118 21.37 22.09 13.90
C PRO A 118 20.47 22.98 13.01
N ILE A 119 20.61 22.85 11.68
CA ILE A 119 19.80 23.66 10.75
C ILE A 119 18.30 23.33 10.84
N LEU A 120 17.93 22.13 11.30
CA LEU A 120 16.54 21.74 11.57
C LEU A 120 15.95 22.33 12.86
N ASN A 121 16.61 23.30 13.52
CA ASN A 121 16.09 23.94 14.73
C ASN A 121 14.93 24.91 14.44
N PHE A 122 13.77 24.35 14.08
CA PHE A 122 12.54 25.12 13.89
C PHE A 122 12.02 25.66 15.23
N GLY A 123 12.06 26.97 15.40
CA GLY A 123 11.50 27.64 16.58
C GLY A 123 12.37 27.64 17.82
N GLY A 124 13.68 27.37 17.70
CA GLY A 124 14.64 27.46 18.82
C GLY A 124 14.57 26.31 19.82
N ILE A 125 13.92 25.20 19.46
CA ILE A 125 13.89 23.97 20.26
C ILE A 125 15.01 23.04 19.77
N GLU A 126 16.04 22.88 20.59
CA GLU A 126 17.12 21.92 20.37
C GLU A 126 16.61 20.48 20.48
N LEU A 127 16.16 19.92 19.35
CA LEU A 127 15.81 18.51 19.25
C LEU A 127 17.02 17.70 18.80
N PRO A 128 17.25 16.50 19.37
CA PRO A 128 18.32 15.60 18.93
C PRO A 128 17.92 14.92 17.61
N TRP A 129 17.84 15.69 16.53
CA TRP A 129 17.32 15.27 15.22
C TRP A 129 17.99 14.00 14.68
N LYS A 130 19.31 13.85 14.89
CA LYS A 130 20.04 12.63 14.54
C LYS A 130 19.44 11.37 15.17
N ILE A 131 19.03 11.45 16.44
CA ILE A 131 18.41 10.33 17.16
C ILE A 131 16.99 10.11 16.62
N ILE A 132 16.22 11.19 16.46
CA ILE A 132 14.83 11.15 15.99
C ILE A 132 14.75 10.51 14.60
N VAL A 133 15.52 11.00 13.63
CA VAL A 133 15.51 10.47 12.26
C VAL A 133 15.95 9.02 12.23
N ARG A 134 16.98 8.61 12.99
CA ARG A 134 17.37 7.20 13.09
C ARG A 134 16.25 6.32 13.65
N ILE A 135 15.57 6.76 14.71
CA ILE A 135 14.41 6.03 15.26
C ILE A 135 13.29 5.93 14.22
N LEU A 136 13.01 7.02 13.50
CA LEU A 136 12.01 7.03 12.42
C LEU A 136 12.38 6.05 11.31
N THR A 137 13.63 6.04 10.84
CA THR A 137 14.11 5.12 9.80
C THR A 137 14.05 3.66 10.25
N TYR A 138 14.42 3.34 11.49
CA TYR A 138 14.27 1.97 12.00
C TYR A 138 12.81 1.55 12.15
N THR A 139 11.97 2.46 12.64
CA THR A 139 10.52 2.23 12.74
C THR A 139 9.93 1.99 11.36
N TYR A 140 10.32 2.79 10.38
CA TYR A 140 9.94 2.66 8.99
C TYR A 140 10.33 1.28 8.42
N LEU A 141 11.57 0.83 8.62
CA LEU A 141 12.00 -0.52 8.20
C LEU A 141 11.21 -1.63 8.88
N ILE A 142 10.92 -1.52 10.17
CA ILE A 142 10.10 -2.51 10.89
C ILE A 142 8.68 -2.56 10.30
N LEU A 143 8.09 -1.40 9.98
CA LEU A 143 6.78 -1.33 9.34
C LEU A 143 6.78 -2.00 7.96
N ILE A 144 7.77 -1.71 7.10
CA ILE A 144 7.93 -2.37 5.81
C ILE A 144 8.04 -3.90 5.97
N LEU A 145 8.87 -4.38 6.90
CA LEU A 145 9.02 -5.81 7.15
C LEU A 145 7.73 -6.44 7.69
N SER A 146 6.98 -5.71 8.52
CA SER A 146 5.69 -6.16 9.03
C SER A 146 4.64 -6.32 7.94
N GLU A 147 4.77 -5.59 6.83
CA GLU A 147 3.88 -5.68 5.67
C GLU A 147 4.13 -6.90 4.78
N ILE A 148 5.33 -7.49 4.82
CA ILE A 148 5.64 -8.72 4.08
C ILE A 148 4.66 -9.83 4.49
N TYR A 149 4.35 -9.95 5.78
CA TYR A 149 3.45 -10.99 6.28
C TYR A 149 2.03 -10.93 5.69
N PRO A 150 1.27 -9.82 5.76
CA PRO A 150 -0.04 -9.72 5.13
C PRO A 150 0.01 -9.77 3.61
N VAL A 151 1.08 -9.28 2.96
CA VAL A 151 1.29 -9.43 1.50
C VAL A 151 1.32 -10.91 1.12
N VAL A 152 2.17 -11.70 1.79
CA VAL A 152 2.30 -13.14 1.53
C VAL A 152 1.03 -13.89 1.91
N LYS A 153 0.45 -13.64 3.10
CA LYS A 153 -0.69 -14.42 3.60
C LYS A 153 -2.03 -14.04 2.96
N LYS A 154 -2.29 -12.74 2.77
CA LYS A 154 -3.61 -12.23 2.34
C LYS A 154 -3.61 -11.65 0.94
N GLY A 155 -2.46 -11.35 0.34
CA GLY A 155 -2.39 -10.69 -0.98
C GLY A 155 -2.97 -9.28 -0.98
N ILE A 156 -2.98 -8.61 0.17
CA ILE A 156 -3.47 -7.23 0.31
C ILE A 156 -2.28 -6.38 0.76
N PRO A 157 -1.80 -5.44 -0.08
CA PRO A 157 -0.79 -4.49 0.36
C PRO A 157 -1.45 -3.48 1.29
N PHE A 158 -0.85 -3.25 2.46
CA PHE A 158 -1.30 -2.29 3.45
C PHE A 158 -0.30 -1.13 3.56
N ASN A 159 0.11 -0.58 2.41
CA ASN A 159 1.21 0.40 2.34
C ASN A 159 0.79 1.85 2.67
N LEU A 160 -0.17 2.05 3.58
CA LEU A 160 -0.71 3.39 3.87
C LEU A 160 0.30 4.25 4.64
N VAL A 161 1.10 3.65 5.51
CA VAL A 161 1.95 4.37 6.47
C VAL A 161 3.37 4.62 5.91
N ASN A 162 3.82 3.77 4.99
CA ASN A 162 5.20 3.77 4.52
C ASN A 162 5.56 5.03 3.72
N PRO A 163 4.79 5.48 2.71
CA PRO A 163 5.18 6.66 1.95
C PRO A 163 5.25 7.93 2.81
N ILE A 164 4.39 8.06 3.83
CA ILE A 164 4.42 9.22 4.73
C ILE A 164 5.74 9.30 5.50
N LEU A 165 6.14 8.19 6.12
CA LEU A 165 7.39 8.14 6.89
C LEU A 165 8.60 8.26 5.96
N GLY A 166 8.54 7.61 4.80
CA GLY A 166 9.54 7.72 3.74
C GLY A 166 9.79 9.19 3.37
N PHE A 167 8.75 9.93 2.98
CA PHE A 167 8.92 11.33 2.59
C PHE A 167 9.43 12.23 3.71
N ILE A 168 9.04 11.97 4.97
CA ILE A 168 9.58 12.70 6.12
C ILE A 168 11.10 12.48 6.23
N VAL A 169 11.54 11.23 6.05
CA VAL A 169 12.97 10.89 6.07
C VAL A 169 13.69 11.47 4.85
N ALA A 170 13.09 11.42 3.66
CA ALA A 170 13.63 12.04 2.45
C ALA A 170 13.83 13.55 2.61
N VAL A 171 12.88 14.24 3.25
CA VAL A 171 13.04 15.66 3.59
C VAL A 171 14.13 15.88 4.61
N ALA A 172 14.22 15.06 5.65
CA ALA A 172 15.31 15.16 6.62
C ALA A 172 16.69 14.98 5.94
N MET A 173 16.80 14.07 4.98
CA MET A 173 18.01 13.86 4.18
C MET A 173 18.35 15.04 3.26
N PHE A 174 17.35 15.77 2.78
CA PHE A 174 17.58 17.00 2.01
C PHE A 174 18.34 18.07 2.83
N PHE A 175 18.29 17.98 4.16
CA PHE A 175 19.01 18.85 5.10
C PHE A 175 20.36 18.26 5.60
N ASP A 176 20.77 17.08 5.12
CA ASP A 176 22.06 16.40 5.46
C ASP A 176 23.06 16.49 4.29
N ASP A 177 22.99 17.56 3.49
CA ASP A 177 23.79 17.85 2.28
C ASP A 177 23.73 16.80 1.14
N GLY A 178 23.03 15.67 1.34
CA GLY A 178 22.83 14.61 0.37
C GLY A 178 21.70 14.89 -0.63
N LYS A 179 21.82 15.93 -1.46
CA LYS A 179 20.78 16.31 -2.45
C LYS A 179 20.47 15.19 -3.43
N THR A 180 21.52 14.55 -3.95
CA THR A 180 21.40 13.47 -4.93
C THR A 180 20.70 12.28 -4.30
N GLU A 181 21.09 11.94 -3.08
CA GLU A 181 20.53 10.86 -2.27
C GLU A 181 19.05 11.13 -1.94
N ALA A 182 18.71 12.35 -1.54
CA ALA A 182 17.34 12.76 -1.28
C ALA A 182 16.47 12.72 -2.55
N LEU A 183 17.01 13.14 -3.71
CA LEU A 183 16.30 13.08 -4.99
C LEU A 183 16.12 11.64 -5.48
N ILE A 184 17.13 10.77 -5.27
CA ILE A 184 17.01 9.33 -5.53
C ILE A 184 15.94 8.73 -4.63
N MET A 185 15.95 9.04 -3.33
CA MET A 185 14.94 8.54 -2.37
C MET A 185 13.54 9.00 -2.76
N TRP A 186 13.35 10.28 -3.07
CA TRP A 186 12.08 10.82 -3.57
C TRP A 186 11.62 10.13 -4.86
N GLY A 187 12.56 9.84 -5.78
CA GLY A 187 12.26 9.10 -7.01
C GLY A 187 11.79 7.67 -6.75
N ILE A 188 12.46 6.95 -5.84
CA ILE A 188 12.08 5.59 -5.42
C ILE A 188 10.69 5.59 -4.78
N GLU A 189 10.42 6.55 -3.88
CA GLU A 189 9.11 6.68 -3.22
C GLU A 189 8.00 7.06 -4.19
N THR A 190 8.29 7.97 -5.13
CA THR A 190 7.35 8.32 -6.19
C THR A 190 7.01 7.09 -7.04
N PHE A 191 8.01 6.26 -7.36
CA PHE A 191 7.77 5.00 -8.07
C PHE A 191 6.89 4.04 -7.26
N ALA A 192 7.11 3.90 -5.95
CA ALA A 192 6.26 3.09 -5.08
C ALA A 192 4.80 3.58 -5.11
N VAL A 193 4.57 4.90 -5.00
CA VAL A 193 3.24 5.51 -5.09
C VAL A 193 2.57 5.26 -6.45
N LEU A 194 3.32 5.30 -7.55
CA LEU A 194 2.80 4.96 -8.88
C LEU A 194 2.41 3.48 -8.97
N CYS A 195 3.19 2.57 -8.38
CA CYS A 195 2.83 1.15 -8.29
C CYS A 195 1.53 0.94 -7.52
N GLU A 196 1.36 1.59 -6.36
CA GLU A 196 0.11 1.55 -5.59
C GLU A 196 -1.09 2.07 -6.38
N TYR A 197 -0.91 3.17 -7.10
CA TYR A 197 -1.95 3.69 -7.98
C TYR A 197 -2.30 2.69 -9.09
N GLY A 198 -1.30 2.00 -9.66
CA GLY A 198 -1.51 0.90 -10.58
C GLY A 198 -2.33 -0.25 -9.97
N ILE A 199 -2.08 -0.61 -8.71
CA ILE A 199 -2.87 -1.61 -7.97
C ILE A 199 -4.32 -1.14 -7.83
N LEU A 200 -4.54 0.12 -7.47
CA LEU A 200 -5.88 0.71 -7.38
C LEU A 200 -6.62 0.61 -8.72
N VAL A 201 -5.98 0.97 -9.83
CA VAL A 201 -6.57 0.89 -11.18
C VAL A 201 -6.91 -0.56 -11.55
N ALA A 202 -5.98 -1.49 -11.34
CA ALA A 202 -6.22 -2.91 -11.63
C ALA A 202 -7.34 -3.49 -10.76
N LYS A 203 -7.46 -3.09 -9.48
CA LYS A 203 -8.58 -3.47 -8.61
C LYS A 203 -9.91 -2.89 -9.04
N MET A 204 -9.93 -1.67 -9.58
CA MET A 204 -11.15 -1.09 -10.17
C MET A 204 -11.62 -1.92 -11.37
N GLN A 205 -10.70 -2.33 -12.25
CA GLN A 205 -11.03 -3.21 -13.38
C GLN A 205 -11.55 -4.58 -12.92
N GLN A 206 -10.93 -5.18 -11.90
CA GLN A 206 -11.38 -6.45 -11.31
C GLN A 206 -12.83 -6.35 -10.80
N ARG A 207 -13.14 -5.25 -10.10
CA ARG A 207 -14.51 -4.97 -9.61
C ARG A 207 -15.52 -4.86 -10.75
N ASP A 208 -15.17 -4.23 -11.86
CA ASP A 208 -16.07 -4.06 -13.00
C ASP A 208 -16.37 -5.40 -13.69
N ILE A 209 -15.39 -6.31 -13.75
CA ILE A 209 -15.57 -7.68 -14.21
C ILE A 209 -16.52 -8.44 -13.26
N LEU A 210 -16.26 -8.40 -11.95
CA LEU A 210 -17.09 -9.06 -10.95
C LEU A 210 -18.54 -8.54 -10.96
N ALA A 211 -18.74 -7.23 -11.14
CA ALA A 211 -20.07 -6.64 -11.24
C ALA A 211 -20.84 -7.16 -12.46
N LYS A 212 -20.16 -7.40 -13.59
CA LYS A 212 -20.77 -8.01 -14.78
C LYS A 212 -21.15 -9.47 -14.52
N GLU A 213 -20.31 -10.23 -13.83
CA GLU A 213 -20.58 -11.62 -13.45
C GLU A 213 -21.78 -11.74 -12.50
N ILE A 214 -21.84 -10.92 -11.45
CA ILE A 214 -22.98 -10.85 -10.53
C ILE A 214 -24.28 -10.54 -11.29
N LYS A 215 -24.23 -9.61 -12.26
CA LYS A 215 -25.40 -9.27 -13.08
C LYS A 215 -25.82 -10.45 -13.97
N LYS A 216 -24.87 -11.19 -14.55
CA LYS A 216 -25.15 -12.40 -15.34
C LYS A 216 -25.76 -13.51 -14.45
N ALA A 217 -25.17 -13.78 -13.30
CA ALA A 217 -25.67 -14.76 -12.34
C ALA A 217 -27.09 -14.42 -11.84
N GLY A 218 -27.35 -13.14 -11.53
CA GLY A 218 -28.68 -12.67 -11.13
C GLY A 218 -29.73 -12.83 -12.23
N LYS A 219 -29.38 -12.53 -13.49
CA LYS A 219 -30.26 -12.74 -14.65
C LYS A 219 -30.55 -14.22 -14.90
N LEU A 220 -29.52 -15.08 -14.83
CA LEU A 220 -29.68 -16.52 -15.00
C LEU A 220 -30.61 -17.10 -13.92
N THR A 221 -30.42 -16.69 -12.66
CA THR A 221 -31.27 -17.09 -11.54
C THR A 221 -32.72 -16.65 -11.72
N SER A 222 -32.95 -15.45 -12.27
CA SER A 222 -34.31 -14.93 -12.53
C SER A 222 -34.98 -15.69 -13.68
N ARG A 223 -34.26 -15.91 -14.78
CA ARG A 223 -34.77 -16.65 -15.95
C ARG A 223 -35.10 -18.11 -15.61
N LYS A 224 -34.20 -18.81 -14.90
CA LYS A 224 -34.43 -20.19 -14.42
C LYS A 224 -35.58 -20.30 -13.41
N ARG A 225 -35.99 -19.20 -12.78
CA ARG A 225 -37.19 -19.15 -11.92
C ARG A 225 -38.45 -19.03 -12.77
N GLU A 226 -38.45 -18.19 -13.78
CA GLU A 226 -39.57 -18.01 -14.71
C GLU A 226 -39.84 -19.26 -15.56
N GLU A 227 -38.79 -19.90 -16.09
CA GLU A 227 -38.91 -21.16 -16.86
C GLU A 227 -39.56 -22.26 -16.00
N ARG A 228 -39.25 -22.30 -14.70
CA ARG A 228 -39.82 -23.27 -13.76
C ARG A 228 -41.26 -23.01 -13.35
N ILE A 229 -41.69 -21.75 -13.35
CA ILE A 229 -43.12 -21.42 -13.18
C ILE A 229 -43.92 -21.96 -14.37
N ARG A 230 -43.27 -22.19 -15.52
CA ARG A 230 -43.90 -22.74 -16.73
C ARG A 230 -43.81 -24.27 -16.83
N GLU A 231 -42.71 -24.88 -16.40
CA GLU A 231 -42.53 -26.35 -16.42
C GLU A 231 -42.94 -26.99 -15.08
N THR A 232 -44.14 -27.58 -15.04
CA THR A 232 -44.63 -28.33 -13.89
C THR A 232 -44.41 -29.83 -14.07
N ALA A 233 -43.81 -30.46 -13.05
CA ALA A 233 -44.12 -31.79 -12.48
C ALA A 233 -43.20 -33.02 -12.66
N LEU A 234 -42.08 -32.99 -13.42
CA LEU A 234 -41.29 -34.23 -13.58
C LEU A 234 -39.87 -34.25 -12.96
N ASP A 235 -39.35 -33.16 -12.41
CA ASP A 235 -38.08 -33.20 -11.65
C ASP A 235 -37.92 -32.01 -10.68
N GLN A 236 -38.75 -31.95 -9.65
CA GLN A 236 -38.73 -30.82 -8.70
C GLN A 236 -37.45 -30.79 -7.84
N ASP A 237 -36.95 -31.95 -7.40
CA ASP A 237 -35.85 -32.03 -6.43
C ASP A 237 -34.50 -31.62 -7.04
N GLU A 238 -34.13 -32.13 -8.23
CA GLU A 238 -32.87 -31.76 -8.88
C GLU A 238 -32.86 -30.26 -9.19
N ALA A 239 -33.99 -29.74 -9.68
CA ALA A 239 -34.12 -28.34 -9.98
C ALA A 239 -33.96 -27.49 -8.70
N GLU A 240 -34.58 -27.86 -7.57
CA GLU A 240 -34.45 -27.14 -6.30
C GLU A 240 -33.00 -27.09 -5.81
N THR A 241 -32.26 -28.20 -5.90
CA THR A 241 -30.84 -28.23 -5.53
C THR A 241 -30.02 -27.27 -6.39
N GLU A 242 -30.27 -27.21 -7.70
CA GLU A 242 -29.57 -26.28 -8.60
C GLU A 242 -29.88 -24.81 -8.29
N ILE A 243 -31.12 -24.45 -7.93
CA ILE A 243 -31.43 -23.08 -7.47
C ILE A 243 -30.64 -22.78 -6.21
N SER A 244 -30.66 -23.70 -5.26
CA SER A 244 -30.04 -23.49 -3.96
C SER A 244 -28.55 -23.20 -4.13
N ARG A 245 -27.87 -23.94 -5.02
CA ARG A 245 -26.47 -23.75 -5.39
C ARG A 245 -26.22 -22.40 -6.07
N ASN A 246 -27.03 -22.05 -7.08
CA ASN A 246 -26.92 -20.76 -7.78
C ASN A 246 -27.17 -19.56 -6.85
N ARG A 247 -28.12 -19.68 -5.90
CA ARG A 247 -28.36 -18.66 -4.88
C ARG A 247 -27.19 -18.55 -3.92
N GLN A 248 -26.64 -19.66 -3.44
CA GLN A 248 -25.46 -19.66 -2.58
C GLN A 248 -24.28 -18.97 -3.26
N GLU A 249 -24.04 -19.27 -4.54
CA GLU A 249 -23.00 -18.63 -5.34
C GLU A 249 -23.24 -17.13 -5.51
N TYR A 250 -24.47 -16.72 -5.85
CA TYR A 250 -24.85 -15.30 -5.93
C TYR A 250 -24.58 -14.56 -4.60
N TYR A 251 -24.97 -15.13 -3.46
CA TYR A 251 -24.73 -14.54 -2.16
C TYR A 251 -23.23 -14.49 -1.81
N ARG A 252 -22.47 -15.52 -2.18
CA ARG A 252 -21.00 -15.55 -2.03
C ARG A 252 -20.37 -14.38 -2.79
N LEU A 253 -20.71 -14.21 -4.09
CA LEU A 253 -20.21 -13.12 -4.91
C LEU A 253 -20.62 -11.73 -4.37
N LYS A 254 -21.83 -11.60 -3.83
CA LYS A 254 -22.31 -10.34 -3.21
C LYS A 254 -21.54 -10.00 -1.93
N LEU A 255 -21.21 -11.01 -1.11
CA LEU A 255 -20.37 -10.85 0.08
C LEU A 255 -18.94 -10.43 -0.29
N GLU A 256 -18.36 -11.06 -1.32
CA GLU A 256 -17.06 -10.69 -1.87
C GLU A 256 -17.06 -9.24 -2.37
N GLN A 257 -18.08 -8.85 -3.15
CA GLN A 257 -18.26 -7.48 -3.63
C GLN A 257 -18.30 -6.45 -2.48
N LYS A 258 -18.99 -6.76 -1.37
CA LYS A 258 -19.07 -5.88 -0.19
C LYS A 258 -17.71 -5.74 0.49
N ARG A 259 -16.93 -6.83 0.59
CA ARG A 259 -15.56 -6.81 1.13
C ARG A 259 -14.62 -6.01 0.24
N GLU A 260 -14.68 -6.23 -1.08
CA GLU A 260 -13.88 -5.50 -2.06
C GLU A 260 -14.22 -4.00 -2.09
N LYS A 261 -15.49 -3.62 -1.95
CA LYS A 261 -15.89 -2.21 -1.91
C LYS A 261 -15.24 -1.47 -0.75
N LYS A 262 -15.18 -2.08 0.44
CA LYS A 262 -14.48 -1.50 1.60
C LYS A 262 -12.99 -1.37 1.31
N LEU A 263 -12.36 -2.44 0.83
CA LEU A 263 -10.93 -2.44 0.50
C LEU A 263 -10.59 -1.37 -0.54
N LEU A 264 -11.38 -1.25 -1.60
CA LEU A 264 -11.19 -0.27 -2.67
C LEU A 264 -11.31 1.16 -2.15
N TRP A 265 -12.21 1.41 -1.19
CA TRP A 265 -12.31 2.71 -0.55
C TRP A 265 -11.05 3.06 0.23
N TYR A 266 -10.50 2.12 1.01
CA TYR A 266 -9.23 2.31 1.71
C TYR A 266 -8.07 2.53 0.73
N LEU A 267 -7.93 1.69 -0.30
CA LEU A 267 -6.89 1.85 -1.33
C LEU A 267 -6.99 3.21 -2.02
N ARG A 268 -8.21 3.66 -2.34
CA ARG A 268 -8.43 4.97 -2.95
C ARG A 268 -8.00 6.12 -2.05
N ALA A 269 -8.41 6.09 -0.78
CA ALA A 269 -8.03 7.10 0.19
C ALA A 269 -6.50 7.13 0.38
N ALA A 270 -5.88 5.95 0.47
CA ALA A 270 -4.44 5.77 0.58
C ALA A 270 -3.69 6.38 -0.62
N SER A 271 -4.01 5.93 -1.83
CA SER A 271 -3.32 6.38 -3.04
C SER A 271 -3.47 7.89 -3.25
N TYR A 272 -4.63 8.47 -2.96
CA TYR A 272 -4.79 9.93 -3.08
C TYR A 272 -4.00 10.71 -2.04
N LEU A 273 -3.94 10.22 -0.81
CA LEU A 273 -3.11 10.83 0.22
C LEU A 273 -1.64 10.77 -0.18
N ASN A 274 -1.16 9.61 -0.66
CA ASN A 274 0.22 9.42 -1.10
C ASN A 274 0.57 10.30 -2.31
N ILE A 275 -0.29 10.38 -3.32
CA ILE A 275 -0.10 11.30 -4.48
C ILE A 275 -0.05 12.76 -4.03
N SER A 276 -0.92 13.15 -3.09
CA SER A 276 -0.93 14.50 -2.55
C SER A 276 0.36 14.82 -1.81
N LEU A 277 0.87 13.88 -1.00
CA LEU A 277 2.16 14.02 -0.33
C LEU A 277 3.31 14.15 -1.33
N VAL A 278 3.44 13.24 -2.30
CA VAL A 278 4.47 13.34 -3.37
C VAL A 278 4.47 14.73 -4.00
N THR A 279 3.29 15.25 -4.32
CA THR A 279 3.12 16.56 -4.95
C THR A 279 3.55 17.70 -4.03
N ILE A 280 3.11 17.67 -2.76
CA ILE A 280 3.48 18.66 -1.75
C ILE A 280 5.00 18.65 -1.51
N PHE A 281 5.61 17.47 -1.39
CA PHE A 281 7.05 17.33 -1.21
C PHE A 281 7.84 17.79 -2.43
N LEU A 282 7.37 17.50 -3.65
CA LEU A 282 7.98 18.04 -4.86
C LEU A 282 7.93 19.57 -4.87
N VAL A 283 6.79 20.17 -4.50
CA VAL A 283 6.66 21.63 -4.38
C VAL A 283 7.64 22.17 -3.33
N PHE A 284 7.78 21.50 -2.19
CA PHE A 284 8.77 21.90 -1.17
C PHE A 284 10.20 21.82 -1.71
N ILE A 285 10.58 20.73 -2.38
CA ILE A 285 11.91 20.57 -2.99
C ILE A 285 12.18 21.71 -3.98
N VAL A 286 11.20 22.05 -4.83
CA VAL A 286 11.32 23.14 -5.80
C VAL A 286 11.45 24.49 -5.11
N ILE A 287 10.66 24.78 -4.07
CA ILE A 287 10.74 26.03 -3.31
C ILE A 287 12.10 26.17 -2.64
N ILE A 288 12.57 25.10 -1.97
CA ILE A 288 13.85 25.10 -1.26
C ILE A 288 15.02 25.23 -2.26
N SER A 289 14.95 24.53 -3.40
CA SER A 289 15.93 24.65 -4.49
C SER A 289 15.95 26.06 -5.07
N HIS A 290 14.79 26.68 -5.31
CA HIS A 290 14.69 28.05 -5.82
C HIS A 290 15.15 29.10 -4.80
N ALA A 291 14.99 28.84 -3.49
CA ALA A 291 15.51 29.73 -2.45
C ALA A 291 17.05 29.85 -2.49
N GLY A 292 17.73 28.97 -3.22
CA GLY A 292 19.16 29.07 -3.52
C GLY A 292 20.07 28.63 -2.38
N GLY A 293 19.56 28.50 -1.16
CA GLY A 293 20.29 27.99 -0.01
C GLY A 293 19.59 28.29 1.31
N LEU A 294 20.11 27.73 2.40
CA LEU A 294 19.76 28.12 3.77
C LEU A 294 20.68 29.23 4.26
N CYS A 295 20.15 30.42 4.52
CA CYS A 295 20.81 31.55 5.16
C CYS A 295 20.34 31.77 6.60
N VAL A 296 21.27 31.92 7.55
CA VAL A 296 21.00 32.35 8.94
C VAL A 296 21.84 33.58 9.28
N ASN A 297 21.29 34.78 9.14
CA ASN A 297 21.96 36.03 9.54
C ASN A 297 21.17 36.73 10.64
N GLY A 298 21.75 36.89 11.83
CA GLY A 298 21.19 37.70 12.93
C GLY A 298 19.81 37.27 13.48
N GLY A 299 19.17 36.26 12.90
CA GLY A 299 17.91 35.66 13.35
C GLY A 299 18.15 34.52 14.33
N SER A 300 17.19 34.29 15.22
CA SER A 300 17.24 33.19 16.19
C SER A 300 16.99 31.81 15.59
N ALA A 301 16.50 31.71 14.35
CA ALA A 301 16.21 30.43 13.68
C ALA A 301 16.33 30.50 12.14
N PRO A 302 16.80 29.43 11.48
CA PRO A 302 16.78 29.28 10.02
C PRO A 302 15.34 29.25 9.47
N ASN A 303 15.15 29.84 8.28
CA ASN A 303 13.88 29.78 7.55
C ASN A 303 14.10 29.34 6.09
N PRO A 304 13.94 28.04 5.77
CA PRO A 304 14.16 27.51 4.42
C PRO A 304 13.16 28.01 3.37
N PHE A 305 12.10 28.72 3.78
CA PHE A 305 11.05 29.20 2.88
C PHE A 305 11.18 30.68 2.52
N ASN A 306 12.21 31.37 2.99
CA ASN A 306 12.46 32.74 2.59
C ASN A 306 13.13 32.75 1.20
N LEU A 307 12.53 33.39 0.21
CA LEU A 307 13.07 33.42 -1.16
C LEU A 307 14.26 34.38 -1.31
N ASN A 308 14.45 35.31 -0.37
CA ASN A 308 15.51 36.31 -0.43
C ASN A 308 16.68 35.94 0.51
N GLN A 309 17.00 34.65 0.66
CA GLN A 309 18.02 34.17 1.60
C GLN A 309 19.42 34.73 1.26
N LEU A 310 19.80 34.81 -0.02
CA LEU A 310 21.10 35.37 -0.43
C LEU A 310 21.25 36.85 -0.04
N GLU A 311 20.20 37.66 -0.22
CA GLU A 311 20.23 39.09 0.15
C GLU A 311 20.47 39.28 1.66
N ASN A 312 20.01 38.31 2.46
CA ASN A 312 20.16 38.33 3.91
C ASN A 312 21.54 37.82 4.37
N CYS A 313 22.36 37.18 3.53
CA CYS A 313 23.70 36.71 3.86
C CYS A 313 24.78 37.40 3.00
N PRO A 314 24.99 38.72 3.15
CA PRO A 314 25.89 39.49 2.29
C PRO A 314 27.36 39.07 2.39
N ALA A 315 27.79 38.44 3.49
CA ALA A 315 29.18 37.98 3.62
C ALA A 315 29.47 36.68 2.85
N CYS A 316 28.43 36.02 2.31
CA CYS A 316 28.56 34.75 1.60
C CYS A 316 28.27 34.87 0.09
N THR A 317 28.17 36.09 -0.46
CA THR A 317 27.78 36.31 -1.87
C THR A 317 28.89 36.02 -2.89
N GLU A 318 30.16 35.91 -2.46
CA GLU A 318 31.31 35.77 -3.36
C GLU A 318 31.96 34.37 -3.36
N ILE A 319 31.41 33.41 -2.62
CA ILE A 319 32.04 32.10 -2.41
C ILE A 319 31.21 30.98 -3.05
N ASP A 320 31.83 30.22 -3.95
CA ASP A 320 31.31 28.93 -4.42
C ASP A 320 31.49 27.88 -3.29
N GLY A 321 30.45 27.63 -2.48
CA GLY A 321 30.46 26.57 -1.46
C GLY A 321 29.63 26.86 -0.20
N HIS A 322 29.82 26.02 0.84
CA HIS A 322 29.24 26.23 2.16
C HIS A 322 29.91 27.41 2.87
N CYS A 323 29.12 28.34 3.40
CA CYS A 323 29.64 29.51 4.11
C CYS A 323 29.09 29.55 5.53
N GLU A 324 29.95 29.87 6.48
CA GLU A 324 29.69 29.88 7.91
C GLU A 324 30.71 30.82 8.55
N VAL A 325 30.34 31.86 9.31
CA VAL A 325 31.32 32.64 10.07
C VAL A 325 30.77 32.97 11.46
N CYS A 326 31.54 32.58 12.48
CA CYS A 326 31.17 32.70 13.89
C CYS A 326 32.35 33.10 14.81
N ALA A 327 32.21 34.28 15.44
CA ALA A 327 32.82 34.69 16.71
C ALA A 327 31.79 35.55 17.48
N ASP A 328 31.84 35.52 18.82
CA ASP A 328 30.84 36.03 19.79
C ASP A 328 30.11 37.33 19.36
N GLY A 329 29.07 37.20 18.54
CA GLY A 329 28.23 38.32 18.11
C GLY A 329 27.85 38.40 16.63
N VAL A 330 28.41 37.60 15.72
CA VAL A 330 27.95 37.55 14.31
C VAL A 330 27.88 36.10 13.84
N ARG A 331 26.68 35.51 13.78
CA ARG A 331 26.42 34.22 13.12
C ARG A 331 25.95 34.48 11.69
N GLN A 332 26.62 33.90 10.71
CA GLN A 332 26.14 33.85 9.33
C GLN A 332 26.42 32.48 8.73
N CYS A 333 25.41 31.78 8.21
CA CYS A 333 25.56 30.49 7.53
C CYS A 333 24.82 30.53 6.20
N TYR A 334 25.40 30.01 5.12
CA TYR A 334 24.83 29.85 3.79
C TYR A 334 25.17 28.46 3.23
N PHE A 335 24.16 27.62 3.02
CA PHE A 335 24.29 26.29 2.41
C PHE A 335 23.60 26.29 1.06
N PRO A 336 24.33 26.40 -0.07
CA PRO A 336 23.71 26.51 -1.37
C PRO A 336 22.93 25.25 -1.73
N TYR A 337 21.68 25.40 -2.17
CA TYR A 337 20.87 24.30 -2.69
C TYR A 337 21.04 24.07 -4.20
N ALA A 338 21.83 24.92 -4.87
CA ALA A 338 22.14 24.87 -6.29
C ALA A 338 22.89 23.60 -6.72
#